data_AF-A0A8J6IJK6-F1
#
_entry.id   AF-A0A8J6IJK6-F1
#
_cell.length_a   1.000
_cell.length_b   1.000
_cell.length_c   1.000
_cell.angle_alpha   90.00
_cell.angle_beta   90.00
_cell.angle_gamma   90.00
#
_symmetry.space_group_name_H-M   'P 1'
#
loop_
_entity.id
_entity.type
_entity.pdbx_description
1 polymer ?
#
loop_
_entity_poly.entity_id
_entity_poly.type
_entity_poly.pdbx_seq_one_letter_code
_entity_poly.pdbx_strand_id
1 'polypeptide(L)'
;MFIALAAALLVADAAEAQTMLLEACEKQGGTKTECVCGMEVARDKLSDRELILFAEMTPFLDRQDYAQALPEALQHADSLGYTPGEVADAFAIAYEHAEAVEKKCSEDAAAPEG
;
A
#
# COMPACT_ATOMS: atom_id res chain seq x y z
N MET A 1 25.29 17.06 -6.87
CA MET A 1 25.36 15.78 -6.13
C MET A 1 24.28 15.63 -5.03
N PHE A 2 23.24 16.48 -4.99
CA PHE A 2 22.16 16.39 -3.99
C PHE A 2 20.89 15.69 -4.50
N ILE A 3 20.62 15.73 -5.82
CA ILE A 3 19.43 15.13 -6.44
C ILE A 3 19.48 13.59 -6.40
N ALA A 4 20.65 12.99 -6.59
CA ALA A 4 20.82 11.54 -6.52
C ALA A 4 20.63 10.97 -5.09
N LEU A 5 20.91 11.77 -4.06
CA LEU A 5 20.73 11.36 -2.66
C LEU A 5 19.25 11.42 -2.25
N ALA A 6 18.52 12.45 -2.68
CA ALA A 6 17.08 12.57 -2.46
C ALA A 6 16.29 11.48 -3.20
N ALA A 7 16.68 11.16 -4.43
CA ALA A 7 16.09 10.05 -5.18
C ALA A 7 16.39 8.69 -4.52
N ALA A 8 17.60 8.50 -3.97
CA ALA A 8 17.94 7.27 -3.24
C ALA A 8 17.15 7.10 -1.93
N LEU A 9 16.86 8.21 -1.23
CA LEU A 9 16.01 8.20 -0.03
C LEU A 9 14.58 7.82 -0.39
N LEU A 10 14.00 8.45 -1.41
CA LEU A 10 12.64 8.13 -1.88
C LEU A 10 12.48 6.67 -2.31
N VAL A 11 13.50 6.11 -2.96
CA VAL A 11 13.49 4.69 -3.39
C VAL A 11 13.68 3.73 -2.21
N ALA A 12 14.44 4.12 -1.19
CA ALA A 12 14.60 3.32 0.03
C ALA A 12 13.29 3.25 0.83
N ASP A 13 12.63 4.41 1.00
CA ASP A 13 11.35 4.51 1.71
C ASP A 13 10.25 3.71 0.98
N ALA A 14 10.23 3.75 -0.36
CA ALA A 14 9.29 2.96 -1.15
C ALA A 14 9.53 1.45 -1.06
N ALA A 15 10.79 1.00 -0.94
CA ALA A 15 11.12 -0.42 -0.78
C ALA A 15 10.77 -0.94 0.63
N GLU A 16 10.98 -0.11 1.65
CA GLU A 16 10.56 -0.40 3.03
C GLU A 16 9.03 -0.45 3.14
N ALA A 17 8.34 0.53 2.54
CA ALA A 17 6.88 0.56 2.46
C ALA A 17 6.30 -0.70 1.81
N GLN A 18 6.89 -1.16 0.69
CA GLN A 18 6.50 -2.41 0.04
C GLN A 18 6.67 -3.62 0.98
N THR A 19 7.78 -3.67 1.72
CA THR A 19 8.04 -4.76 2.66
C THR A 19 7.00 -4.77 3.78
N MET A 20 6.71 -3.61 4.37
CA MET A 20 5.69 -3.48 5.41
C MET A 20 4.30 -3.91 4.93
N LEU A 21 3.91 -3.51 3.73
CA LEU A 21 2.62 -3.86 3.14
C LEU A 21 2.51 -5.36 2.81
N LEU A 22 3.59 -5.98 2.33
CA LEU A 22 3.63 -7.44 2.12
C LEU A 22 3.45 -8.20 3.44
N GLU A 23 4.19 -7.81 4.48
CA GLU A 23 4.07 -8.43 5.80
C GLU A 23 2.67 -8.24 6.41
N ALA A 24 2.08 -7.06 6.24
CA ALA A 24 0.72 -6.79 6.72
C ALA A 24 -0.32 -7.64 5.98
N CYS A 25 -0.17 -7.82 4.67
CA CYS A 25 -1.04 -8.69 3.87
C CYS A 25 -0.98 -10.15 4.36
N GLU A 26 0.23 -10.69 4.59
CA GLU A 26 0.39 -12.06 5.10
C GLU A 26 -0.20 -12.22 6.51
N LYS A 27 -0.03 -11.21 7.39
CA LYS A 27 -0.63 -11.22 8.75
C LYS A 27 -2.16 -11.21 8.72
N GLN A 28 -2.76 -10.56 7.73
CA GLN A 28 -4.21 -10.52 7.54
C GLN A 28 -4.77 -11.80 6.87
N GLY A 29 -3.92 -12.79 6.62
CA GLY A 29 -4.32 -14.10 6.09
C GLY A 29 -4.22 -14.22 4.57
N GLY A 30 -3.67 -13.22 3.88
CA GLY A 30 -3.32 -13.34 2.47
C GLY A 30 -2.20 -14.36 2.27
N THR A 31 -2.25 -15.11 1.16
CA THR A 31 -1.15 -15.98 0.78
C THR A 31 0.00 -15.15 0.21
N LYS A 32 1.23 -15.69 0.27
CA LYS A 32 2.41 -15.02 -0.29
C LYS A 32 2.22 -14.64 -1.76
N THR A 33 1.59 -15.49 -2.57
CA THR A 33 1.31 -15.23 -3.99
C THR A 33 0.34 -14.07 -4.18
N GLU A 34 -0.74 -14.02 -3.40
CA GLU A 34 -1.73 -12.93 -3.45
C GLU A 34 -1.11 -11.61 -3.02
N CYS A 35 -0.31 -11.61 -1.95
CA CYS A 35 0.34 -10.41 -1.45
C CYS A 35 1.36 -9.84 -2.44
N VAL A 36 2.17 -10.69 -3.07
CA VAL A 36 3.11 -10.26 -4.12
C VAL A 36 2.36 -9.72 -5.34
N CYS A 37 1.33 -10.42 -5.82
CA CYS A 37 0.54 -9.96 -6.96
C CYS A 37 -0.16 -8.60 -6.68
N GLY A 38 -0.77 -8.45 -5.50
CA GLY A 38 -1.37 -7.19 -5.07
C GLY A 38 -0.35 -6.05 -5.03
N MET A 39 0.86 -6.33 -4.55
CA MET A 39 1.96 -5.36 -4.54
C MET A 39 2.43 -4.96 -5.94
N GLU A 40 2.52 -5.90 -6.87
CA GLU A 40 2.89 -5.60 -8.26
C GLU A 40 1.88 -4.66 -8.93
N VAL A 41 0.58 -4.89 -8.69
CA VAL A 41 -0.46 -4.01 -9.22
C VAL A 41 -0.43 -2.66 -8.52
N ALA A 42 -0.27 -2.63 -7.19
CA ALA A 42 -0.15 -1.39 -6.43
C ALA A 42 1.01 -0.53 -6.96
N ARG A 43 2.16 -1.12 -7.29
CA ARG A 43 3.31 -0.43 -7.88
C ARG A 43 3.08 0.11 -9.30
N ASP A 44 2.19 -0.49 -10.06
CA ASP A 44 1.83 -0.01 -11.40
C ASP A 44 0.83 1.15 -11.35
N LYS A 45 0.03 1.23 -10.28
CA LYS A 45 -1.08 2.19 -10.16
C LYS A 45 -0.82 3.35 -9.21
N LEU A 46 -0.02 3.13 -8.18
CA LEU A 46 0.29 4.10 -7.15
C LEU A 46 1.70 4.65 -7.34
N SER A 47 1.87 5.92 -7.06
CA SER A 47 3.16 6.55 -6.90
C SER A 47 3.86 6.05 -5.63
N ASP A 48 5.19 6.20 -5.58
CA ASP A 48 5.99 5.86 -4.38
C ASP A 48 5.45 6.55 -3.12
N ARG A 49 4.99 7.81 -3.25
CA ARG A 49 4.42 8.59 -2.15
C ARG A 49 3.10 7.99 -1.65
N GLU A 50 2.25 7.51 -2.53
CA GLU A 50 0.99 6.85 -2.15
C GLU A 50 1.25 5.47 -1.52
N LEU A 51 2.23 4.71 -2.04
CA LEU A 51 2.67 3.44 -1.44
C LEU A 51 3.20 3.64 -0.02
N ILE A 52 4.02 4.67 0.20
CA ILE A 52 4.53 5.03 1.53
C ILE A 52 3.35 5.42 2.44
N LEU A 53 2.42 6.24 1.96
CA LEU A 53 1.22 6.59 2.73
C LEU A 53 0.43 5.36 3.19
N PHE A 54 0.20 4.39 2.29
CA PHE A 54 -0.48 3.15 2.64
C PHE A 54 0.28 2.35 3.69
N ALA A 55 1.60 2.21 3.55
CA ALA A 55 2.43 1.52 4.54
C ALA A 55 2.37 2.19 5.92
N GLU A 56 2.43 3.52 5.97
CA GLU A 56 2.36 4.32 7.20
C GLU A 56 1.00 4.22 7.89
N MET A 57 -0.09 4.14 7.13
CA MET A 57 -1.44 4.03 7.69
C MET A 57 -1.81 2.61 8.11
N THR A 58 -1.19 1.59 7.51
CA THR A 58 -1.53 0.16 7.71
C THR A 58 -1.52 -0.28 9.19
N PRO A 59 -0.52 0.07 10.03
CA PRO A 59 -0.50 -0.33 11.45
C PRO A 59 -1.68 0.19 12.28
N PHE A 60 -2.32 1.28 11.83
CA PHE A 60 -3.50 1.85 12.47
C PHE A 60 -4.76 1.11 12.01
N LEU A 61 -4.84 0.83 10.71
CA LEU A 61 -6.01 0.22 10.05
C LEU A 61 -6.12 -1.30 10.23
N ASP A 62 -5.04 -1.97 10.67
CA ASP A 62 -5.03 -3.39 11.07
C ASP A 62 -5.88 -3.67 12.34
N ARG A 63 -6.45 -2.62 12.96
CA ARG A 63 -7.30 -2.74 14.15
C ARG A 63 -8.74 -3.02 13.73
N GLN A 64 -9.40 -3.99 14.40
CA GLN A 64 -10.80 -4.35 14.13
C GLN A 64 -11.82 -3.21 14.31
N ASP A 65 -11.46 -2.14 15.02
CA ASP A 65 -12.31 -0.94 15.19
C ASP A 65 -11.87 0.19 14.24
N TYR A 66 -12.37 0.13 13.01
CA TYR A 66 -12.14 1.15 11.98
C TYR A 66 -12.61 2.56 12.39
N ALA A 67 -13.61 2.67 13.27
CA ALA A 67 -14.14 3.97 13.68
C ALA A 67 -13.16 4.74 14.59
N GLN A 68 -12.33 4.02 15.35
CA GLN A 68 -11.25 4.60 16.15
C GLN A 68 -9.92 4.65 15.39
N ALA A 69 -9.65 3.64 14.56
CA ALA A 69 -8.40 3.54 13.79
C ALA A 69 -8.26 4.61 12.70
N LEU A 70 -9.34 4.90 11.96
CA LEU A 70 -9.29 5.82 10.82
C LEU A 70 -8.91 7.26 11.24
N PRO A 71 -9.49 7.86 12.31
CA PRO A 71 -9.05 9.16 12.79
C PRO A 71 -7.57 9.22 13.20
N GLU A 72 -7.05 8.17 13.85
CA GLU A 72 -5.63 8.11 14.23
C GLU A 72 -4.72 7.99 13.01
N ALA A 73 -5.09 7.15 12.04
CA ALA A 73 -4.36 7.00 10.78
C ALA A 73 -4.30 8.33 10.00
N LEU A 74 -5.40 9.09 9.98
CA LEU A 74 -5.46 10.41 9.35
C LEU A 74 -4.62 11.44 10.08
N GLN A 75 -4.61 11.44 11.41
CA GLN A 75 -3.72 12.31 12.20
C GLN A 75 -2.25 11.97 11.97
N HIS A 76 -1.92 10.68 11.84
CA HIS A 76 -0.56 10.24 11.50
C HIS A 76 -0.16 10.74 10.11
N ALA A 77 -1.00 10.56 9.10
CA ALA A 77 -0.76 11.05 7.74
C ALA A 77 -0.57 12.58 7.71
N ASP A 78 -1.39 13.35 8.45
CA ASP A 78 -1.23 14.80 8.58
C ASP A 78 0.12 15.18 9.20
N SER A 79 0.57 14.44 10.24
CA SER A 79 1.88 14.66 10.87
C SER A 79 3.07 14.42 9.93
N LEU A 80 2.89 13.61 8.89
CA LEU A 80 3.86 13.34 7.83
C LEU A 80 3.74 14.32 6.65
N GLY A 81 2.82 15.28 6.73
CA GLY A 81 2.61 16.32 5.72
C GLY A 81 1.74 15.88 4.54
N TYR A 82 0.92 14.83 4.70
CA TYR A 82 -0.12 14.50 3.73
C TYR A 82 -1.38 15.30 4.01
N THR A 83 -1.96 15.86 2.95
CA THR A 83 -3.26 16.52 3.03
C THR A 83 -4.40 15.49 3.03
N PRO A 84 -5.57 15.83 3.59
CA PRO A 84 -6.75 14.96 3.50
C PRO A 84 -7.15 14.62 2.06
N GLY A 85 -6.86 15.51 1.11
CA GLY A 85 -7.09 15.26 -0.33
C GLY A 85 -6.17 14.18 -0.88
N GLU A 86 -4.86 14.25 -0.60
CA GLU A 86 -3.90 13.21 -1.00
C GLU A 86 -4.28 11.84 -0.42
N VAL A 87 -4.75 11.81 0.83
CA VAL A 87 -5.23 10.56 1.43
C VAL A 87 -6.48 10.05 0.71
N ALA A 88 -7.49 10.91 0.50
CA ALA A 88 -8.71 10.51 -0.19
C ALA A 88 -8.44 10.01 -1.61
N ASP A 89 -7.56 10.68 -2.36
CA ASP A 89 -7.18 10.28 -3.72
C ASP A 89 -6.47 8.92 -3.73
N ALA A 90 -5.53 8.68 -2.82
CA ALA A 90 -4.84 7.39 -2.70
C ALA A 90 -5.82 6.24 -2.43
N PHE A 91 -6.76 6.43 -1.48
CA PHE A 91 -7.80 5.43 -1.17
C PHE A 91 -8.78 5.24 -2.33
N ALA A 92 -9.12 6.30 -3.07
CA ALA A 92 -9.98 6.20 -4.25
C ALA A 92 -9.32 5.35 -5.34
N ILE A 93 -8.03 5.55 -5.63
CA ILE A 93 -7.26 4.75 -6.60
C ILE A 93 -7.20 3.29 -6.15
N ALA A 94 -6.91 3.04 -4.87
CA ALA A 94 -6.87 1.68 -4.33
C ALA A 94 -8.25 0.98 -4.43
N TYR A 95 -9.34 1.69 -4.15
CA TYR A 95 -10.69 1.16 -4.28
C TYR A 95 -11.08 0.88 -5.75
N GLU A 96 -10.79 1.81 -6.67
CA GLU A 96 -11.03 1.65 -8.10
C GLU A 96 -10.32 0.41 -8.66
N HIS A 97 -9.13 0.11 -8.15
CA HIS A 97 -8.33 -1.01 -8.63
C HIS A 97 -8.48 -2.30 -7.82
N ALA A 98 -9.25 -2.31 -6.72
CA ALA A 98 -9.42 -3.50 -5.88
C ALA A 98 -10.00 -4.70 -6.67
N GLU A 99 -11.02 -4.48 -7.49
CA GLU A 99 -11.60 -5.54 -8.33
C GLU A 99 -10.62 -6.00 -9.42
N ALA A 100 -9.83 -5.08 -9.98
CA ALA A 100 -8.82 -5.41 -10.99
C ALA A 100 -7.67 -6.25 -10.39
N VAL A 101 -7.27 -5.95 -9.15
CA VAL A 101 -6.30 -6.73 -8.36
C VAL A 101 -6.86 -8.12 -8.09
N GLU A 102 -8.07 -8.23 -7.55
CA GLU A 102 -8.70 -9.51 -7.24
C GLU A 102 -8.79 -10.40 -8.49
N LYS A 103 -9.23 -9.82 -9.61
CA LYS A 103 -9.33 -10.53 -10.88
C LYS A 103 -7.98 -11.02 -11.37
N LYS A 104 -6.98 -10.13 -11.47
CA LYS A 104 -5.63 -10.48 -11.95
C LYS A 104 -4.99 -11.55 -11.05
N CYS A 105 -5.04 -11.36 -9.73
CA CYS A 105 -4.38 -12.26 -8.79
C CYS A 105 -5.10 -13.61 -8.66
N SER A 106 -6.41 -13.67 -8.86
CA SER A 106 -7.17 -14.93 -8.94
C SER A 106 -6.92 -15.68 -10.25
N GLU A 107 -6.80 -14.97 -11.37
CA GLU A 107 -6.45 -15.56 -12.68
C GLU A 107 -5.02 -16.13 -12.68
N ASP A 108 -4.06 -15.43 -12.06
CA ASP A 108 -2.67 -15.89 -11.92
C ASP A 108 -2.54 -17.07 -10.93
N ALA A 109 -3.35 -17.11 -9.86
CA ALA A 109 -3.41 -18.25 -8.94
C ALA A 109 -4.07 -19.50 -9.56
N ALA A 110 -4.93 -19.32 -10.56
CA ALA A 110 -5.63 -20.39 -11.27
C ALA A 110 -4.86 -20.93 -12.50
N ALA A 111 -3.80 -20.25 -12.94
CA ALA A 111 -2.92 -20.74 -13.99
C ALA A 111 -2.08 -21.91 -13.42
N PRO A 112 -2.27 -23.17 -13.88
CA PRO A 112 -1.42 -24.26 -13.44
C PRO A 112 0.02 -23.95 -13.86
N GLU A 113 0.95 -24.07 -12.90
CA GLU A 113 2.38 -23.98 -13.18
C GLU A 113 2.71 -24.91 -14.37
N GLY A 114 3.15 -24.30 -15.47
CA GLY A 114 3.59 -25.00 -16.67
C GLY A 114 4.95 -25.66 -16.49
#